data_AF-A0A6C0JXP0-F1
#
_entry.id   AF-A0A6C0JXP0-F1
#
_cell.length_a   1.000
_cell.length_b   1.000
_cell.length_c   1.000
_cell.angle_alpha   90.00
_cell.angle_beta   90.00
_cell.angle_gamma   90.00
#
_symmetry.space_group_name_H-M   'P 1'
#
loop_
_entity.id
_entity.type
_entity.pdbx_description
1 polymer ?
#
loop_
_entity_poly.entity_id
_entity_poly.type
_entity_poly.pdbx_seq_one_letter_code
_entity_poly.pdbx_strand_id
1 'polypeptide(L)'
;MKNIRKFFDFMSSCANRDIQDLQRIMSSADFDPQWCIHKADGYYSPLYSACMCGHPEIVELLLKYVDVIPIYCFQTACMPASDKRDNDFLKTAELLLKHGKFDKVVYYTPDLDELNDFEKQLKILFDEYMFRLDGPKYNEI
;
A
#
# COMPACT_ATOMS: atom_id res chain seq x y z
N MET A 1 -24.06 -12.54 6.64
CA MET A 1 -24.49 -11.12 6.68
C MET A 1 -23.69 -10.25 7.64
N LYS A 2 -23.40 -10.64 8.90
CA LYS A 2 -22.64 -9.77 9.83
C LYS A 2 -21.20 -9.47 9.36
N ASN A 3 -20.49 -10.48 8.85
CA ASN A 3 -19.09 -10.32 8.41
C ASN A 3 -18.96 -9.44 7.15
N ILE A 4 -19.97 -9.41 6.27
CA ILE A 4 -19.89 -8.63 5.03
C ILE A 4 -19.96 -7.12 5.33
N ARG A 5 -20.89 -6.70 6.21
CA ARG A 5 -21.00 -5.30 6.62
C ARG A 5 -19.73 -4.85 7.33
N LYS A 6 -19.23 -5.68 8.24
CA LYS A 6 -18.02 -5.39 9.00
C LYS A 6 -16.77 -5.29 8.12
N PHE A 7 -16.66 -6.12 7.07
CA PHE A 7 -15.62 -5.98 6.06
C PHE A 7 -15.72 -4.64 5.33
N PHE A 8 -16.92 -4.22 4.95
CA PHE A 8 -17.10 -2.90 4.33
C PHE A 8 -16.78 -1.76 5.29
N ASP A 9 -17.20 -1.85 6.55
CA ASP A 9 -16.84 -0.87 7.59
C ASP A 9 -15.30 -0.81 7.74
N PHE A 10 -14.61 -1.96 7.79
CA PHE A 10 -13.16 -2.05 7.85
C PHE A 10 -12.48 -1.40 6.64
N MET A 11 -12.98 -1.68 5.43
CA MET A 11 -12.48 -1.06 4.20
C MET A 11 -12.68 0.45 4.21
N SER A 12 -13.86 0.93 4.64
CA SER A 12 -14.15 2.37 4.75
C SER A 12 -13.26 3.04 5.79
N SER A 13 -12.99 2.41 6.94
CA SER A 13 -12.06 2.94 7.94
C SER A 13 -10.64 3.09 7.36
N CYS A 14 -10.19 2.13 6.55
CA CYS A 14 -8.90 2.23 5.86
C CYS A 14 -8.87 3.40 4.87
N ALA A 15 -9.91 3.51 4.04
CA ALA A 15 -10.04 4.56 3.02
C ALA A 15 -10.18 5.97 3.60
N ASN A 16 -10.73 6.11 4.80
CA ASN A 16 -11.01 7.41 5.45
C ASN A 16 -10.03 7.76 6.58
N ARG A 17 -8.98 6.94 6.80
CA ARG A 17 -8.03 7.07 7.92
C ARG A 17 -8.71 7.09 9.29
N ASP A 18 -9.82 6.35 9.42
CA ASP A 18 -10.52 6.20 10.70
C ASP A 18 -9.81 5.16 11.58
N ILE A 19 -8.76 5.62 12.26
CA ILE A 19 -7.93 4.79 13.13
C ILE A 19 -8.76 4.18 14.27
N GLN A 20 -9.76 4.87 14.80
CA GLN A 20 -10.54 4.40 15.94
C GLN A 20 -11.39 3.20 15.55
N ASP A 21 -12.16 3.32 14.47
CA ASP A 21 -12.97 2.20 13.99
C ASP A 21 -12.12 1.06 13.45
N LEU A 22 -11.00 1.37 12.80
CA LEU A 22 -10.05 0.37 12.35
C LEU A 22 -9.53 -0.47 13.53
N GLN A 23 -9.02 0.18 14.58
CA GLN A 23 -8.53 -0.51 15.78
C GLN A 23 -9.63 -1.30 16.50
N ARG A 24 -10.85 -0.73 16.59
CA ARG A 24 -12.01 -1.42 17.17
C ARG A 24 -12.35 -2.70 16.40
N ILE A 25 -12.32 -2.67 15.06
CA ILE A 25 -12.58 -3.83 14.21
C ILE A 25 -11.45 -4.85 14.35
N MET A 26 -10.18 -4.43 14.29
CA MET A 26 -9.03 -5.33 14.39
C MET A 26 -8.90 -6.01 15.76
N SER A 27 -9.42 -5.38 16.82
CA SER A 27 -9.41 -5.95 18.18
C SER A 27 -10.56 -6.93 18.45
N SER A 28 -11.46 -7.13 17.48
CA SER A 28 -12.59 -8.03 17.65
C SER A 28 -12.24 -9.50 17.38
N ALA A 29 -12.91 -10.43 18.07
CA ALA A 29 -12.61 -11.87 17.99
C ALA A 29 -12.85 -12.49 16.61
N ASP A 30 -13.66 -11.84 15.78
CA ASP A 30 -14.01 -12.23 14.41
C ASP A 30 -13.23 -11.44 13.34
N PHE A 31 -12.19 -10.68 13.73
CA PHE A 31 -11.27 -10.09 12.77
C PHE A 31 -10.51 -11.19 12.03
N ASP A 32 -10.54 -11.12 10.70
CA ASP A 32 -9.78 -11.99 9.82
C ASP A 32 -8.70 -11.17 9.11
N PRO A 33 -7.40 -11.41 9.40
CA PRO A 33 -6.27 -10.78 8.72
C PRO A 33 -6.32 -10.85 7.19
N GLN A 34 -6.96 -11.87 6.61
CA GLN A 34 -7.11 -11.98 5.16
C GLN A 34 -7.93 -10.84 4.56
N TRP A 35 -8.76 -10.15 5.37
CA TRP A 35 -9.49 -8.98 4.93
C TRP A 35 -8.58 -7.88 4.40
N CYS A 36 -7.36 -7.74 4.93
CA CYS A 36 -6.41 -6.70 4.50
C CYS A 36 -6.15 -6.71 2.99
N ILE A 37 -6.12 -7.88 2.37
CA ILE A 37 -5.86 -8.08 0.93
C ILE A 37 -7.07 -8.62 0.15
N HIS A 38 -8.14 -9.02 0.83
CA HIS A 38 -9.35 -9.53 0.19
C HIS A 38 -10.03 -8.47 -0.67
N LYS A 39 -10.47 -8.87 -1.87
CA LYS A 39 -11.31 -8.06 -2.76
C LYS A 39 -12.71 -8.62 -2.75
N ALA A 40 -13.69 -7.80 -2.36
CA ALA A 40 -15.09 -8.13 -2.58
C ALA A 40 -15.48 -7.83 -4.04
N ASP A 41 -16.51 -8.49 -4.57
CA ASP A 41 -16.95 -8.31 -5.96
C ASP A 41 -17.18 -6.82 -6.29
N GLY A 42 -16.38 -6.30 -7.23
CA GLY A 42 -16.45 -4.90 -7.65
C GLY A 42 -15.75 -3.90 -6.74
N TYR A 43 -15.08 -4.33 -5.67
CA TYR A 43 -14.38 -3.47 -4.72
C TYR A 43 -12.89 -3.79 -4.63
N TYR A 44 -12.11 -2.77 -4.29
CA TYR A 44 -10.68 -2.93 -3.99
C TYR A 44 -10.46 -3.49 -2.58
N SER A 45 -9.24 -3.96 -2.30
CA SER A 45 -8.89 -4.40 -0.95
C SER A 45 -8.69 -3.23 0.01
N PRO A 46 -8.86 -3.41 1.33
CA PRO A 46 -8.55 -2.40 2.34
C PRO A 46 -7.13 -1.83 2.22
N LEU A 47 -6.11 -2.67 1.98
CA LEU A 47 -4.74 -2.21 1.74
C LEU A 47 -4.65 -1.32 0.49
N TYR A 48 -5.27 -1.73 -0.62
CA TYR A 48 -5.31 -0.91 -1.83
C TYR A 48 -5.97 0.44 -1.56
N SER A 49 -7.11 0.47 -0.85
CA SER A 49 -7.82 1.70 -0.54
C SER A 49 -6.97 2.65 0.33
N ALA A 50 -6.26 2.12 1.31
CA ALA A 50 -5.33 2.92 2.12
C ALA A 50 -4.17 3.49 1.28
N CYS A 51 -3.61 2.69 0.36
CA CYS A 51 -2.56 3.14 -0.55
C CYS A 51 -3.05 4.20 -1.54
N MET A 52 -4.24 4.02 -2.12
CA MET A 52 -4.85 4.93 -3.07
C MET A 52 -5.18 6.29 -2.43
N CYS A 53 -5.51 6.31 -1.14
CA CYS A 53 -5.75 7.52 -0.38
C CYS A 53 -4.48 8.14 0.22
N GLY A 54 -3.31 7.48 0.13
CA GLY A 54 -2.07 7.98 0.73
C GLY A 54 -2.13 8.00 2.26
N HIS A 55 -2.56 6.91 2.91
CA HIS A 55 -2.67 6.84 4.37
C HIS A 55 -1.56 5.96 4.98
N PRO A 56 -0.34 6.47 5.19
CA PRO A 56 0.81 5.66 5.58
C PRO A 56 0.63 4.96 6.93
N GLU A 57 -0.04 5.55 7.93
CA GLU A 57 -0.24 4.90 9.22
C GLU A 57 -1.20 3.70 9.13
N ILE A 58 -2.20 3.79 8.24
CA ILE A 58 -3.10 2.68 7.95
C ILE A 58 -2.31 1.57 7.24
N VAL A 59 -1.51 1.94 6.23
CA VAL A 59 -0.68 0.99 5.48
C VAL A 59 0.28 0.26 6.40
N GLU A 60 1.01 0.98 7.27
CA GLU A 60 1.91 0.39 8.26
C GLU A 60 1.18 -0.60 9.20
N LEU A 61 -0.05 -0.26 9.63
CA LEU A 61 -0.85 -1.13 10.47
C LEU A 61 -1.27 -2.41 9.74
N LEU A 62 -1.74 -2.29 8.49
CA LEU A 62 -2.19 -3.42 7.68
C LEU A 62 -1.04 -4.36 7.30
N LEU A 63 0.15 -3.82 6.99
CA LEU A 63 1.32 -4.63 6.58
C LEU A 63 1.79 -5.63 7.65
N LYS A 64 1.43 -5.43 8.92
CA LYS A 64 1.67 -6.42 9.99
C LYS A 64 0.96 -7.77 9.76
N TYR A 65 -0.05 -7.78 8.90
CA TYR A 65 -0.90 -8.92 8.61
C TYR A 65 -0.79 -9.42 7.16
N VAL A 66 0.03 -8.77 6.34
CA VAL A 66 0.16 -9.04 4.90
C VAL A 66 1.55 -9.57 4.61
N ASP A 67 1.66 -10.83 4.19
CA ASP A 67 2.96 -11.39 3.80
C ASP A 67 3.36 -10.95 2.38
N VAL A 68 2.42 -11.02 1.43
CA VAL A 68 2.65 -10.68 0.01
C VAL A 68 1.74 -9.53 -0.41
N ILE A 69 2.33 -8.45 -0.88
CA ILE A 69 1.63 -7.23 -1.31
C ILE A 69 1.16 -7.38 -2.76
N PRO A 70 -0.13 -7.14 -3.06
CA PRO A 70 -0.58 -7.00 -4.44
C PRO A 70 0.08 -5.80 -5.12
N ILE A 71 0.69 -5.98 -6.29
CA ILE A 71 1.48 -4.96 -7.00
C ILE A 71 0.74 -3.62 -7.18
N TYR A 72 -0.58 -3.68 -7.36
CA TYR A 72 -1.42 -2.50 -7.57
C TYR A 72 -1.42 -1.55 -6.37
N CYS A 73 -1.12 -2.03 -5.15
CA CYS A 73 -0.98 -1.18 -3.97
C CYS A 73 0.21 -0.22 -4.09
N PHE A 74 1.32 -0.69 -4.67
CA PHE A 74 2.47 0.17 -4.95
C PHE A 74 2.18 1.10 -6.12
N GLN A 75 1.63 0.57 -7.22
CA GLN A 75 1.33 1.39 -8.41
C GLN A 75 0.40 2.56 -8.10
N THR A 76 -0.65 2.34 -7.29
CA THR A 76 -1.55 3.43 -6.90
C THR A 76 -0.88 4.46 -6.00
N ALA A 77 0.09 4.07 -5.17
CA ALA A 77 0.85 4.99 -4.33
C ALA A 77 1.85 5.83 -5.15
N CYS A 78 2.35 5.29 -6.26
CA CYS A 78 3.28 5.96 -7.18
C CYS A 78 2.61 6.93 -8.16
N MET A 79 1.30 6.76 -8.38
CA MET A 79 0.53 7.51 -9.37
C MET A 79 -0.67 8.25 -8.73
N PRO A 80 -0.46 9.06 -7.68
CA PRO A 80 -1.53 9.89 -7.16
C PRO A 80 -1.90 10.99 -8.17
N ALA A 81 -3.12 11.52 -8.03
CA ALA A 81 -3.52 12.75 -8.71
C ALA A 81 -2.49 13.86 -8.42
N SER A 82 -2.21 14.72 -9.39
CA SER A 82 -1.10 15.68 -9.33
C SER A 82 -1.16 16.61 -8.12
N ASP A 83 -2.37 16.98 -7.69
CA ASP A 83 -2.66 17.81 -6.52
C ASP A 83 -2.45 17.09 -5.17
N LYS A 84 -2.24 15.77 -5.19
CA LYS A 84 -2.05 14.92 -4.00
C LYS A 84 -0.64 14.35 -3.87
N ARG A 85 0.32 14.77 -4.70
CA ARG A 85 1.72 14.31 -4.67
C ARG A 85 2.45 14.91 -3.47
N ASP A 86 2.13 14.43 -2.27
CA ASP A 86 2.69 14.88 -1.01
C ASP A 86 3.56 13.79 -0.33
N ASN A 87 4.01 14.11 0.87
CA ASN A 87 4.85 13.22 1.67
C ASN A 87 4.15 11.93 2.09
N ASP A 88 2.81 11.91 2.18
CA ASP A 88 2.08 10.74 2.67
C ASP A 88 2.06 9.63 1.60
N PHE A 89 1.98 9.99 0.31
CA PHE A 89 2.14 9.05 -0.80
C PHE A 89 3.58 8.54 -0.91
N LEU A 90 4.59 9.41 -0.74
CA LEU A 90 5.99 8.96 -0.68
C LEU A 90 6.21 7.99 0.48
N LYS A 91 5.68 8.30 1.66
CA LYS A 91 5.78 7.45 2.84
C LYS A 91 5.07 6.11 2.63
N THR A 92 3.92 6.14 1.99
CA THR A 92 3.18 4.93 1.59
C THR A 92 4.03 4.06 0.67
N ALA A 93 4.61 4.62 -0.39
CA ALA A 93 5.48 3.88 -1.30
C ALA A 93 6.72 3.30 -0.58
N GLU A 94 7.35 4.09 0.29
CA GLU A 94 8.48 3.66 1.11
C GLU A 94 8.12 2.45 1.99
N LEU A 95 6.97 2.47 2.67
CA LEU A 95 6.52 1.35 3.53
C LEU A 95 6.34 0.06 2.73
N LEU A 96 5.72 0.15 1.54
CA LEU A 96 5.52 -1.00 0.66
C LEU A 96 6.86 -1.57 0.15
N LEU A 97 7.77 -0.71 -0.27
CA LEU A 97 9.10 -1.11 -0.73
C LEU A 97 9.95 -1.71 0.39
N LYS A 98 9.86 -1.17 1.61
CA LYS A 98 10.53 -1.74 2.80
C LYS A 98 10.04 -3.16 3.10
N HIS A 99 8.72 -3.41 3.01
CA HIS A 99 8.16 -4.75 3.14
C HIS A 99 8.68 -5.71 2.05
N GLY A 100 8.78 -5.21 0.82
CA GLY A 100 9.57 -5.81 -0.27
C GLY A 100 9.02 -7.08 -0.91
N LYS A 101 8.05 -7.76 -0.30
CA LYS A 101 7.40 -8.94 -0.86
C LYS A 101 6.17 -8.57 -1.67
N PHE A 102 6.24 -8.73 -2.99
CA PHE A 102 5.15 -8.44 -3.92
C PHE A 102 4.69 -9.71 -4.65
N ASP A 103 3.41 -9.75 -5.03
CA ASP A 103 2.82 -10.85 -5.81
C ASP A 103 3.36 -10.93 -7.24
N LYS A 104 3.93 -9.82 -7.73
CA LYS A 104 4.53 -9.66 -9.05
C LYS A 104 5.76 -8.77 -8.95
N VAL A 105 6.60 -8.83 -9.99
CA VAL A 105 7.77 -7.95 -10.10
C VAL A 105 7.32 -6.49 -10.12
N VAL A 106 7.99 -5.67 -9.32
CA VAL A 106 7.75 -4.23 -9.24
C VAL A 106 8.54 -3.52 -10.34
N TYR A 107 7.86 -2.65 -11.08
CA TYR A 107 8.49 -1.77 -12.06
C TYR A 107 8.04 -0.34 -11.79
N TYR A 108 8.99 0.60 -11.81
CA TYR A 108 8.74 2.03 -11.79
C TYR A 108 9.66 2.70 -12.81
N THR A 109 9.06 3.26 -13.86
CA THR A 109 9.76 3.95 -14.94
C THR A 109 9.10 5.31 -15.12
N PRO A 110 9.53 6.35 -14.38
CA PRO A 110 8.97 7.67 -14.56
C PRO A 110 9.41 8.27 -15.90
N ASP A 111 8.64 9.22 -16.41
CA ASP A 111 9.04 10.00 -17.58
C ASP A 111 10.27 10.84 -17.22
N LEU A 112 11.41 10.54 -17.85
CA LEU A 112 12.71 11.09 -17.47
C LEU A 112 12.89 12.54 -17.93
N ASP A 113 12.07 13.01 -18.86
CA ASP A 113 12.27 14.32 -19.47
C ASP A 113 11.87 15.47 -18.52
N GLU A 114 10.92 15.25 -17.58
CA GLU A 114 10.50 16.28 -16.61
C GLU A 114 10.02 15.68 -15.25
N LEU A 115 10.94 15.09 -14.46
CA LEU A 115 10.59 14.65 -13.11
C LEU A 115 10.26 15.84 -12.19
N ASN A 116 9.08 15.83 -11.57
CA ASN A 116 8.83 16.67 -10.40
C ASN A 116 9.51 16.08 -9.14
N ASP A 117 9.52 16.85 -8.06
CA ASP A 117 10.23 16.47 -6.84
C ASP A 117 9.68 15.21 -6.16
N PHE A 118 8.39 14.91 -6.36
CA PHE A 118 7.80 13.66 -5.91
C PHE A 118 8.38 12.47 -6.70
N GLU A 119 8.42 12.55 -8.03
CA GLU A 119 8.96 11.47 -8.88
C GLU A 119 10.47 11.26 -8.67
N LYS A 120 11.23 12.34 -8.41
CA LYS A 120 12.65 12.22 -8.03
C LYS A 120 12.83 11.44 -6.74
N GLN A 121 12.07 11.78 -5.70
CA GLN A 121 12.14 11.08 -4.40
C GLN A 121 11.68 9.64 -4.51
N LEU A 122 10.58 9.39 -5.23
CA LEU A 122 10.08 8.05 -5.44
C LEU A 122 11.06 7.19 -6.24
N LYS A 123 11.76 7.78 -7.22
CA LYS A 123 12.84 7.10 -7.95
C LYS A 123 13.98 6.68 -6.99
N ILE A 124 14.39 7.54 -6.08
CA ILE A 124 15.44 7.21 -5.08
C ILE A 124 14.99 6.01 -4.23
N LEU A 125 13.77 6.05 -3.69
CA LEU A 125 13.21 4.94 -2.90
C LEU A 125 13.16 3.63 -3.70
N PHE A 126 12.75 3.71 -4.97
CA PHE A 126 12.68 2.54 -5.85
C PHE A 126 14.07 1.98 -6.14
N ASP A 127 15.05 2.83 -6.47
CA ASP A 127 16.43 2.40 -6.69
C ASP A 127 16.99 1.71 -5.43
N GLU A 128 16.79 2.29 -4.24
CA GLU A 128 17.19 1.68 -2.96
C GLU A 128 16.58 0.28 -2.76
N TYR A 129 15.31 0.10 -3.10
CA TYR A 129 14.66 -1.21 -3.07
C TYR A 129 15.22 -2.20 -4.09
N MET A 130 15.50 -1.74 -5.31
CA MET A 130 16.03 -2.60 -6.37
C MET A 130 17.43 -3.12 -6.02
N PHE A 131 18.27 -2.25 -5.45
CA PHE A 131 19.70 -2.47 -5.23
C PHE A 131 20.10 -2.74 -3.78
N ARG A 132 19.17 -3.03 -2.87
CA ARG A 132 19.52 -3.55 -1.54
C ARG A 132 19.91 -5.03 -1.59
N LEU A 133 20.56 -5.52 -0.53
CA LEU A 133 21.14 -6.87 -0.47
C LEU A 133 20.15 -8.01 -0.77
N ASP A 134 18.90 -7.88 -0.33
CA ASP A 134 17.78 -8.80 -0.59
C ASP A 134 16.87 -8.32 -1.73
N GLY A 135 17.29 -7.30 -2.48
CA GLY A 135 16.51 -6.65 -3.52
C GLY A 135 16.42 -7.48 -4.81
N PRO A 136 15.42 -7.18 -5.67
CA PRO A 136 15.19 -7.95 -6.89
C PRO A 136 16.40 -8.06 -7.82
N LYS A 137 17.27 -7.04 -7.92
CA LYS A 137 18.43 -7.07 -8.83
C LYS A 137 19.61 -7.87 -8.28
N TYR A 138 19.82 -7.90 -6.97
CA TYR A 138 20.91 -8.70 -6.37
C TYR A 138 20.61 -10.20 -6.34
N ASN A 139 19.33 -10.57 -6.45
CA ASN A 139 18.88 -11.96 -6.51
C ASN A 139 18.75 -12.52 -7.94
N GLU A 140 19.18 -11.77 -8.96
CA GLU A 140 19.35 -12.27 -10.33
C GLU A 140 20.65 -13.09 -10.42
N ILE A 141 20.63 -14.35 -9.95
CA ILE A 141 21.71 -15.35 -10.16
C ILE A 141 21.22 -16.45 -11.09
#